data_AF-A0A353TCM6-F1
#
_entry.id   AF-A0A353TCM6-F1
#
_cell.length_a   1.000
_cell.length_b   1.000
_cell.length_c   1.000
_cell.angle_alpha   90.00
_cell.angle_beta   90.00
_cell.angle_gamma   90.00
#
_symmetry.space_group_name_H-M   'P 1'
#
loop_
_entity.id
_entity.type
_entity.pdbx_description
1 polymer ?
#
loop_
_entity_poly.entity_id
_entity_poly.type
_entity_poly.pdbx_seq_one_letter_code
_entity_poly.pdbx_strand_id
1 'polypeptide(L)'
;IAFGGVRRKIQTEIERFFLIIILTTFVMLSVISSKLAVYLLPSFPFFIFLPALLLKKFDPTNIWLRISLAVPAIIFTLALPAVFYLSGTDDAFFAGVFLVYLAAGIITLSGLIVLYLLFFKKQLQRPVRVMAAGVLLTVFVAGLAMPQLNPYLGWSRLCEKASAVASEKRTTDYYVYGISRAESMDVFLKKDVIFADKEEIVKNKLDGQLLLISDKAIKKDEDIRSFLFGKEQYAVGKYLVVAL
;
A
#
# COMPACT_ATOMS: atom_id res chain seq x y z
N ILE A 1 26.30 -2.16 -24.53
CA ILE A 1 27.46 -2.17 -23.59
C ILE A 1 27.10 -2.73 -22.21
N ALA A 2 25.88 -2.54 -21.69
CA ALA A 2 25.46 -3.08 -20.39
C ALA A 2 25.51 -4.63 -20.28
N PHE A 3 25.01 -5.37 -21.28
CA PHE A 3 25.01 -6.85 -21.24
C PHE A 3 26.41 -7.49 -21.32
N GLY A 4 27.35 -6.86 -22.03
CA GLY A 4 28.73 -7.34 -22.16
C GLY A 4 29.57 -7.15 -20.89
N GLY A 5 29.31 -6.09 -20.12
CA GLY A 5 29.98 -5.84 -18.83
C GLY A 5 29.52 -6.79 -17.72
N VAL A 6 28.24 -7.17 -17.72
CA VAL A 6 27.67 -8.14 -16.77
C VAL A 6 28.25 -9.55 -17.01
N ARG A 7 28.36 -9.98 -18.28
CA ARG A 7 28.96 -11.28 -18.63
C ARG A 7 30.42 -11.42 -18.19
N ARG A 8 31.21 -10.34 -18.20
CA ARG A 8 32.62 -10.41 -17.76
C ARG A 8 32.77 -10.56 -16.24
N LYS A 9 31.76 -10.20 -15.44
CA LYS A 9 31.85 -10.24 -13.96
C LYS A 9 31.16 -11.43 -13.32
N ILE A 10 30.14 -12.00 -13.96
CA ILE A 10 29.47 -13.23 -13.53
C ILE A 10 30.32 -14.40 -14.02
N GLN A 11 31.21 -14.87 -13.15
CA GLN A 11 32.20 -15.88 -13.51
C GLN A 11 32.07 -17.15 -12.70
N THR A 12 31.53 -17.07 -11.47
CA THR A 12 31.44 -18.24 -10.59
C THR A 12 30.15 -19.03 -10.84
N GLU A 13 30.21 -20.33 -10.61
CA GLU A 13 29.05 -21.23 -10.72
C GLU A 13 27.92 -20.81 -9.76
N ILE A 14 28.25 -20.27 -8.59
CA ILE A 14 27.28 -19.73 -7.63
C ILE A 14 26.54 -18.51 -8.19
N GLU A 15 27.26 -17.56 -8.80
CA GLU A 15 26.64 -16.36 -9.39
C GLU A 15 25.74 -16.72 -10.57
N ARG A 16 26.17 -17.68 -11.39
CA ARG A 16 25.37 -18.22 -12.50
C ARG A 16 24.12 -18.92 -11.99
N PHE A 17 24.24 -19.75 -10.97
CA PHE A 17 23.11 -20.42 -10.33
C PHE A 17 22.08 -19.42 -9.82
N PHE A 18 22.50 -18.39 -9.08
CA PHE A 18 21.58 -17.34 -8.60
C PHE A 18 20.92 -16.56 -9.74
N LEU A 19 21.68 -16.22 -10.79
CA LEU A 19 21.15 -15.53 -11.96
C LEU A 19 20.11 -16.39 -12.69
N ILE A 20 20.38 -17.69 -12.86
CA ILE A 20 19.47 -18.63 -13.52
C ILE A 20 18.17 -18.69 -12.74
N ILE A 21 18.21 -18.87 -11.41
CA ILE A 21 17.01 -18.90 -10.56
C ILE A 21 16.20 -17.60 -10.68
N ILE A 22 16.87 -16.45 -10.64
CA ILE A 22 16.20 -15.15 -10.79
C ILE A 22 15.48 -15.07 -12.14
N LEU A 23 16.16 -15.42 -13.22
CA LEU A 23 15.63 -15.34 -14.58
C LEU A 23 14.50 -16.34 -14.81
N THR A 24 14.66 -17.60 -14.41
CA THR A 24 13.64 -18.63 -14.55
C THR A 24 12.40 -18.29 -13.72
N THR A 25 12.58 -17.84 -12.47
CA THR A 25 11.46 -17.39 -11.63
C THR A 25 10.74 -16.20 -12.27
N PHE A 26 11.48 -15.20 -12.76
CA PHE A 26 10.89 -14.03 -13.42
C PHE A 26 10.09 -14.41 -14.67
N VAL A 27 10.63 -15.31 -15.51
CA VAL A 27 9.95 -15.81 -16.71
C VAL A 27 8.70 -16.60 -16.32
N MET A 28 8.81 -17.52 -15.36
CA MET A 28 7.69 -18.32 -14.87
C MET A 28 6.54 -17.43 -14.37
N LEU A 29 6.85 -16.42 -13.53
CA LEU A 29 5.87 -15.46 -13.01
C LEU A 29 5.32 -14.51 -14.08
N SER A 30 6.08 -14.28 -15.17
CA SER A 30 5.61 -13.46 -16.28
C SER A 30 4.58 -14.18 -17.15
N VAL A 31 4.68 -15.52 -17.25
CA VAL A 31 3.77 -16.38 -18.02
C VAL A 31 2.48 -16.70 -17.25
N ILE A 32 2.53 -16.74 -15.91
CA ILE A 32 1.35 -17.01 -15.08
C ILE A 32 0.46 -15.75 -14.99
N SER A 33 -0.83 -15.91 -15.33
CA SER A 33 -1.82 -14.82 -15.36
C SER A 33 -2.17 -14.27 -13.96
N SER A 34 -2.13 -15.12 -12.93
CA SER A 34 -2.35 -14.71 -11.53
C SER A 34 -1.04 -14.27 -10.87
N LYS A 35 -0.78 -12.97 -10.86
CA LYS A 35 0.42 -12.36 -10.30
C LYS A 35 0.20 -11.93 -8.85
N LEU A 36 0.27 -12.87 -7.92
CA LEU A 36 0.36 -12.52 -6.49
C LEU A 36 1.81 -12.18 -6.14
N ALA A 37 2.01 -11.03 -5.50
CA ALA A 37 3.33 -10.58 -5.06
C ALA A 37 4.02 -11.60 -4.11
N VAL A 38 3.21 -12.38 -3.39
CA VAL A 38 3.66 -13.45 -2.48
C VAL A 38 4.45 -14.55 -3.21
N TYR A 39 4.18 -14.79 -4.50
CA TYR A 39 4.90 -15.80 -5.28
C TYR A 39 6.37 -15.43 -5.55
N LEU A 40 6.76 -14.16 -5.36
CA LEU A 40 8.14 -13.73 -5.45
C LEU A 40 8.93 -14.06 -4.17
N LEU A 41 8.27 -14.42 -3.06
CA LEU A 41 8.93 -14.61 -1.76
C LEU A 41 10.14 -15.57 -1.79
N PRO A 42 10.06 -16.76 -2.41
CA PRO A 42 11.19 -17.70 -2.45
C PRO A 42 12.40 -17.17 -3.22
N SER A 43 12.21 -16.16 -4.07
CA SER A 43 13.28 -15.62 -4.93
C SER A 43 14.10 -14.50 -4.27
N PHE A 44 13.61 -13.87 -3.18
CA PHE A 44 14.30 -12.77 -2.52
C PHE A 44 15.72 -13.08 -2.05
N PRO A 45 16.03 -14.26 -1.46
CA PRO A 45 17.40 -14.59 -1.09
C PRO A 45 18.36 -14.44 -2.28
N PHE A 46 17.99 -14.95 -3.44
CA PHE A 46 18.80 -14.89 -4.65
C PHE A 46 18.98 -13.43 -5.14
N PHE A 47 17.90 -12.64 -5.12
CA PHE A 47 17.95 -11.21 -5.44
C PHE A 47 18.83 -10.39 -4.50
N ILE A 48 19.05 -10.83 -3.26
CA ILE A 48 19.91 -10.15 -2.28
C ILE A 48 21.36 -10.64 -2.40
N PHE A 49 21.57 -11.96 -2.46
CA PHE A 49 22.90 -12.56 -2.47
C PHE A 49 23.68 -12.24 -3.74
N LEU A 50 23.04 -12.24 -4.92
CA LEU A 50 23.73 -11.97 -6.18
C LEU A 50 24.32 -10.54 -6.21
N PRO A 51 23.57 -9.45 -5.92
CA PRO A 51 24.16 -8.12 -5.80
C PRO A 51 25.23 -8.03 -4.71
N ALA A 52 25.06 -8.70 -3.55
CA ALA A 52 26.06 -8.67 -2.48
C ALA A 52 27.40 -9.30 -2.90
N LEU A 53 27.37 -10.41 -3.65
CA LEU A 53 28.57 -11.03 -4.23
C LEU A 53 29.21 -10.12 -5.28
N LEU A 54 28.40 -9.56 -6.18
CA LEU A 54 28.87 -8.68 -7.24
C LEU A 54 29.42 -7.36 -6.71
N LEU A 55 28.87 -6.82 -5.62
CA LEU A 55 29.30 -5.56 -5.00
C LEU A 55 30.78 -5.59 -4.62
N LYS A 56 31.30 -6.75 -4.18
CA LYS A 56 32.72 -6.95 -3.87
C LYS A 56 33.62 -6.84 -5.10
N LYS A 57 33.08 -7.08 -6.29
CA LYS A 57 33.81 -7.03 -7.57
C LYS A 57 33.76 -5.65 -8.23
N PHE A 58 32.99 -4.70 -7.72
CA PHE A 58 32.88 -3.35 -8.28
C PHE A 58 33.78 -2.37 -7.55
N ASP A 59 34.40 -1.48 -8.33
CA ASP A 59 35.16 -0.37 -7.78
C ASP A 59 34.20 0.61 -7.06
N PRO A 60 34.47 1.01 -5.81
CA PRO A 60 33.67 2.00 -5.08
C PRO A 60 33.59 3.38 -5.75
N THR A 61 34.45 3.65 -6.74
CA THR A 61 34.42 4.87 -7.55
C THR A 61 33.48 4.79 -8.75
N ASN A 62 32.90 3.62 -9.05
CA ASN A 62 31.99 3.45 -10.19
C ASN A 62 30.75 4.34 -10.08
N ILE A 63 30.62 5.28 -11.01
CA ILE A 63 29.53 6.26 -11.08
C ILE A 63 28.17 5.57 -11.20
N TRP A 64 28.05 4.49 -11.98
CA TRP A 64 26.78 3.77 -12.17
C TRP A 64 26.22 3.19 -10.88
N LEU A 65 27.13 2.66 -10.04
CA LEU A 65 26.76 2.10 -8.75
C LEU A 65 26.31 3.19 -7.77
N ARG A 66 26.92 4.38 -7.85
CA ARG A 66 26.49 5.55 -7.08
C ARG A 66 25.12 6.04 -7.55
N ILE A 67 24.90 6.18 -8.85
CA ILE A 67 23.59 6.58 -9.39
C ILE A 67 22.50 5.60 -8.95
N SER A 68 22.78 4.29 -9.00
CA SER A 68 21.83 3.26 -8.55
C SER A 68 21.41 3.41 -7.09
N LEU A 69 22.27 3.97 -6.22
CA LEU A 69 21.96 4.22 -4.81
C LEU A 69 21.38 5.63 -4.58
N ALA A 70 21.79 6.59 -5.40
CA ALA A 70 21.31 7.97 -5.32
C ALA A 70 19.83 8.07 -5.69
N VAL A 71 19.37 7.33 -6.70
CA VAL A 71 17.96 7.39 -7.17
C VAL A 71 16.98 7.02 -6.04
N PRO A 72 17.08 5.86 -5.36
CA PRO A 72 16.22 5.57 -4.21
C PRO A 72 16.37 6.58 -3.07
N ALA A 73 17.59 7.06 -2.81
CA ALA A 73 17.84 8.03 -1.75
C ALA A 73 17.14 9.37 -2.00
N ILE A 74 17.10 9.86 -3.25
CA ILE A 74 16.35 11.05 -3.64
C ILE A 74 14.86 10.84 -3.41
N ILE A 75 14.32 9.68 -3.81
CA ILE A 75 12.91 9.34 -3.55
C ILE A 75 12.63 9.38 -2.04
N PHE A 76 13.54 8.86 -1.21
CA PHE A 76 13.42 8.91 0.24
C PHE A 76 13.43 10.33 0.79
N THR A 77 14.25 11.24 0.24
CA THR A 77 14.25 12.65 0.67
C THR A 77 12.94 13.38 0.36
N LEU A 78 12.19 12.92 -0.63
CA LEU A 78 10.90 13.50 -1.01
C LEU A 78 9.74 12.96 -0.17
N ALA A 79 9.96 11.96 0.69
CA ALA A 79 8.90 11.32 1.47
C ALA A 79 8.20 12.29 2.43
N LEU A 80 8.95 13.08 3.21
CA LEU A 80 8.36 14.03 4.16
C LEU A 80 7.61 15.17 3.43
N PRO A 81 8.18 15.85 2.41
CA PRO A 81 7.43 16.80 1.59
C PRO A 81 6.14 16.22 0.99
N ALA A 82 6.19 14.97 0.50
CA ALA A 82 5.02 14.30 -0.05
C ALA A 82 3.93 14.09 1.01
N VAL A 83 4.29 13.71 2.23
CA VAL A 83 3.33 13.56 3.34
C VAL A 83 2.69 14.91 3.71
N PHE A 84 3.45 16.00 3.76
CA PHE A 84 2.90 17.34 4.01
C PHE A 84 2.00 17.84 2.87
N TYR A 85 2.33 17.52 1.62
CA TYR A 85 1.48 17.87 0.48
C TYR A 85 0.16 17.09 0.51
N LEU A 86 0.23 15.78 0.80
CA LEU A 86 -0.93 14.91 0.90
C LEU A 86 -1.82 15.24 2.10
N SER A 87 -1.26 15.72 3.22
CA SER A 87 -2.04 16.09 4.41
C SER A 87 -2.99 17.27 4.18
N GLY A 88 -2.76 18.08 3.14
CA GLY A 88 -3.66 19.16 2.72
C GLY A 88 -4.85 18.72 1.85
N THR A 89 -4.99 17.41 1.56
CA THR A 89 -6.09 16.89 0.74
C THR A 89 -7.17 16.22 1.61
N ASP A 90 -8.43 16.24 1.16
CA ASP A 90 -9.58 15.64 1.87
C ASP A 90 -9.42 14.12 2.13
N ASP A 91 -8.49 13.47 1.44
CA ASP A 91 -8.22 12.05 1.56
C ASP A 91 -7.15 11.71 2.63
N ALA A 92 -6.73 12.65 3.47
CA ALA A 92 -5.60 12.50 4.40
C ALA A 92 -5.92 11.84 5.76
N PHE A 93 -6.43 10.61 5.76
CA PHE A 93 -6.65 9.83 6.99
C PHE A 93 -5.36 9.56 7.80
N PHE A 94 -4.20 9.68 7.16
CA PHE A 94 -2.90 9.56 7.82
C PHE A 94 -2.44 10.84 8.53
N ALA A 95 -3.07 12.00 8.25
CA ALA A 95 -2.60 13.31 8.75
C ALA A 95 -2.73 13.47 10.27
N GLY A 96 -3.59 12.69 10.92
CA GLY A 96 -3.74 12.67 12.38
C GLY A 96 -2.75 11.77 13.12
N VAL A 97 -1.94 10.96 12.41
CA VAL A 97 -1.09 9.94 13.03
C VAL A 97 0.36 10.41 13.08
N PHE A 98 0.82 10.83 14.26
CA PHE A 98 2.19 11.30 14.50
C PHE A 98 3.25 10.30 14.01
N LEU A 99 3.01 8.99 14.19
CA LEU A 99 3.93 7.93 13.78
C LEU A 99 4.20 7.92 12.26
N VAL A 100 3.25 8.37 11.43
CA VAL A 100 3.42 8.48 9.98
C VAL A 100 4.43 9.58 9.64
N TYR A 101 4.33 10.75 10.27
CA TYR A 101 5.30 11.84 10.10
C TYR A 101 6.68 11.45 10.64
N LEU A 102 6.72 10.71 11.76
CA LEU A 102 7.97 10.22 12.34
C LEU A 102 8.66 9.25 11.37
N ALA A 103 7.92 8.28 10.80
CA ALA A 103 8.43 7.37 9.77
C ALA A 103 8.91 8.12 8.52
N ALA A 104 8.14 9.10 8.04
CA ALA A 104 8.52 9.95 6.91
C ALA A 104 9.79 10.79 7.19
N GLY A 105 9.95 11.27 8.43
CA GLY A 105 11.14 11.98 8.89
C GLY A 105 12.38 11.08 8.90
N ILE A 106 12.26 9.87 9.43
CA ILE A 106 13.36 8.88 9.44
C ILE A 106 13.83 8.55 8.04
N ILE A 107 12.90 8.22 7.13
CA ILE A 107 13.28 7.82 5.77
C ILE A 107 13.91 9.02 5.03
N THR A 108 13.38 10.22 5.22
CA THR A 108 13.93 11.46 4.64
C THR A 108 15.34 11.76 5.14
N LEU A 109 15.56 11.68 6.46
CA LEU A 109 16.86 11.89 7.07
C LEU A 109 17.87 10.84 6.60
N SER A 110 17.45 9.57 6.52
CA SER A 110 18.28 8.50 6.00
C SER A 110 18.67 8.75 4.53
N GLY A 111 17.75 9.21 3.69
CA GLY A 111 18.01 9.59 2.30
C GLY A 111 19.02 10.73 2.19
N LEU A 112 18.89 11.77 3.01
CA LEU A 112 19.83 12.90 3.05
C LEU A 112 21.23 12.46 3.48
N ILE A 113 21.34 11.64 4.54
CA ILE A 113 22.62 11.11 5.01
C ILE A 113 23.26 10.24 3.93
N VAL A 114 22.47 9.40 3.25
CA VAL A 114 22.97 8.57 2.13
C VAL A 114 23.54 9.44 1.02
N LEU A 115 22.80 10.45 0.56
CA LEU A 115 23.27 11.36 -0.50
C LEU A 115 24.54 12.11 -0.06
N TYR A 116 24.58 12.59 1.18
CA TYR A 116 25.75 13.24 1.74
C TYR A 116 26.99 12.33 1.74
N LEU A 117 26.86 11.09 2.24
CA LEU A 117 27.95 10.13 2.28
C LEU A 117 28.41 9.71 0.86
N LEU A 118 27.48 9.61 -0.07
CA LEU A 118 27.73 9.17 -1.43
C LEU A 118 28.48 10.22 -2.26
N PHE A 119 28.06 11.48 -2.21
CA PHE A 119 28.63 12.56 -3.02
C PHE A 119 29.83 13.25 -2.35
N PHE A 120 29.79 13.52 -1.04
CA PHE A 120 30.84 14.27 -0.35
C PHE A 120 31.93 13.38 0.24
N LYS A 121 31.56 12.23 0.81
CA LYS A 121 32.55 11.29 1.40
C LYS A 121 33.02 10.21 0.42
N LYS A 122 32.38 10.10 -0.76
CA LYS A 122 32.72 9.11 -1.81
C LYS A 122 32.78 7.67 -1.30
N GLN A 123 32.03 7.36 -0.24
CA GLN A 123 31.95 6.04 0.38
C GLN A 123 30.77 5.25 -0.19
N LEU A 124 30.91 3.92 -0.27
CA LEU A 124 29.86 3.04 -0.80
C LEU A 124 29.22 2.17 0.30
N GLN A 125 30.03 1.55 1.15
CA GLN A 125 29.53 0.61 2.17
C GLN A 125 28.75 1.28 3.31
N ARG A 126 29.14 2.49 3.72
CA ARG A 126 28.42 3.23 4.77
C ARG A 126 27.03 3.69 4.31
N PRO A 127 26.85 4.33 3.14
CA PRO A 127 25.52 4.69 2.68
C PRO A 127 24.60 3.48 2.49
N VAL A 128 25.09 2.33 2.01
CA VAL A 128 24.27 1.09 1.91
C VAL A 128 23.75 0.65 3.30
N ARG A 129 24.61 0.67 4.33
CA ARG A 129 24.21 0.34 5.71
C ARG A 129 23.21 1.32 6.29
N VAL A 130 23.44 2.62 6.08
CA VAL A 130 22.52 3.68 6.55
C VAL A 130 21.17 3.55 5.86
N MET A 131 21.14 3.30 4.55
CA MET A 131 19.91 3.09 3.81
C MET A 131 19.14 1.88 4.33
N ALA A 132 19.81 0.74 4.52
CA ALA A 132 19.18 -0.48 5.04
C ALA A 132 18.60 -0.26 6.45
N ALA A 133 19.38 0.34 7.35
CA ALA A 133 18.92 0.67 8.70
C ALA A 133 17.73 1.66 8.68
N GLY A 134 17.80 2.69 7.84
CA GLY A 134 16.73 3.67 7.68
C GLY A 134 15.43 3.05 7.18
N VAL A 135 15.50 2.19 6.17
CA VAL A 135 14.33 1.46 5.65
C VAL A 135 13.73 0.56 6.72
N LEU A 136 14.54 -0.26 7.42
CA LEU A 136 14.05 -1.16 8.47
C LEU A 136 13.39 -0.39 9.62
N LEU A 137 14.02 0.70 10.07
CA LEU A 137 13.48 1.52 11.15
C LEU A 137 12.19 2.22 10.73
N THR A 138 12.12 2.69 9.47
CA THR A 138 10.88 3.25 8.90
C THR A 138 9.76 2.23 8.86
N VAL A 139 10.02 1.01 8.37
CA VAL A 139 9.03 -0.08 8.31
C VAL A 139 8.56 -0.45 9.72
N PHE A 140 9.46 -0.49 10.70
CA PHE A 140 9.12 -0.75 12.08
C PHE A 140 8.19 0.31 12.67
N VAL A 141 8.53 1.60 12.52
CA VAL A 141 7.69 2.72 12.99
C VAL A 141 6.34 2.76 12.26
N ALA A 142 6.35 2.59 10.94
CA ALA A 142 5.12 2.53 10.15
C ALA A 142 4.23 1.35 10.56
N GLY A 143 4.83 0.20 10.90
CA GLY A 143 4.12 -0.96 11.45
C GLY A 143 3.44 -0.65 12.78
N LEU A 144 4.08 0.10 13.67
CA LEU A 144 3.48 0.56 14.94
C LEU A 144 2.32 1.55 14.72
N ALA A 145 2.28 2.24 13.58
CA ALA A 145 1.18 3.13 13.21
C ALA A 145 -0.08 2.37 12.75
N MET A 146 0.05 1.10 12.35
CA MET A 146 -1.06 0.33 11.75
C MET A 146 -2.32 0.27 12.62
N PRO A 147 -2.26 0.04 13.95
CA PRO A 147 -3.46 0.02 14.78
C PRO A 147 -4.25 1.33 14.75
N GLN A 148 -3.57 2.48 14.61
CA GLN A 148 -4.20 3.81 14.54
C GLN A 148 -4.77 4.10 13.14
N LEU A 149 -4.20 3.47 12.11
CA LEU A 149 -4.64 3.58 10.72
C LEU A 149 -5.74 2.59 10.36
N ASN A 150 -5.81 1.46 11.06
CA ASN A 150 -6.76 0.38 10.81
C ASN A 150 -8.23 0.85 10.76
N PRO A 151 -8.69 1.78 11.63
CA PRO A 151 -10.07 2.27 11.56
C PRO A 151 -10.39 3.09 10.30
N TYR A 152 -9.39 3.53 9.55
CA TYR A 152 -9.53 4.26 8.30
C TYR A 152 -9.25 3.39 7.06
N LEU A 153 -8.53 2.28 7.23
CA LEU A 153 -8.18 1.34 6.16
C LEU A 153 -9.13 0.13 6.10
N GLY A 154 -9.70 -0.27 7.23
CA GLY A 154 -10.57 -1.44 7.38
C GLY A 154 -12.05 -1.07 7.57
N TRP A 155 -12.88 -2.10 7.54
CA TRP A 155 -14.35 -1.95 7.61
C TRP A 155 -14.93 -1.92 9.02
N SER A 156 -14.10 -2.14 10.04
CA SER A 156 -14.56 -2.35 11.43
C SER A 156 -15.52 -1.27 11.93
N ARG A 157 -15.21 0.02 11.78
CA ARG A 157 -16.07 1.12 12.26
C ARG A 157 -17.38 1.21 11.48
N LEU A 158 -17.33 0.99 10.17
CA LEU A 158 -18.51 1.00 9.31
C LEU A 158 -19.44 -0.16 9.68
N CYS A 159 -18.89 -1.36 9.82
CA CYS A 159 -19.62 -2.55 10.20
C CYS A 159 -20.20 -2.46 11.63
N GLU A 160 -19.45 -1.90 12.58
CA GLU A 160 -19.93 -1.67 13.95
C GLU A 160 -21.13 -0.72 13.96
N LYS A 161 -21.05 0.40 13.23
CA LYS A 161 -22.18 1.34 13.10
C LYS A 161 -23.36 0.70 12.37
N ALA A 162 -23.10 -0.04 11.30
CA ALA A 162 -24.13 -0.78 10.57
C ALA A 162 -24.86 -1.78 11.47
N SER A 163 -24.12 -2.52 12.29
CA SER A 163 -24.67 -3.52 13.23
C SER A 163 -25.51 -2.86 14.33
N ALA A 164 -25.09 -1.69 14.81
CA ALA A 164 -25.86 -0.91 15.78
C ALA A 164 -27.20 -0.44 15.20
N VAL A 165 -27.20 0.11 13.98
CA VAL A 165 -28.43 0.55 13.30
C VAL A 165 -29.30 -0.65 12.93
N ALA A 166 -28.70 -1.78 12.57
CA ALA A 166 -29.41 -3.03 12.27
C ALA A 166 -30.20 -3.55 13.47
N SER A 167 -29.58 -3.48 14.66
CA SER A 167 -30.20 -3.90 15.91
C SER A 167 -31.36 -2.98 16.31
N GLU A 168 -31.20 -1.67 16.11
CA GLU A 168 -32.23 -0.67 16.40
C GLU A 168 -33.45 -0.82 15.47
N LYS A 169 -33.21 -1.03 14.17
CA LYS A 169 -34.27 -1.14 13.16
C LYS A 169 -34.77 -2.57 12.89
N ARG A 170 -34.23 -3.56 13.61
CA ARG A 170 -34.52 -5.00 13.43
C ARG A 170 -34.32 -5.51 12.00
N THR A 171 -33.31 -4.97 11.32
CA THR A 171 -32.97 -5.34 9.95
C THR A 171 -31.81 -6.34 9.95
N THR A 172 -31.88 -7.38 9.14
CA THR A 172 -30.87 -8.45 9.15
C THR A 172 -29.92 -8.44 7.96
N ASP A 173 -30.26 -7.75 6.88
CA ASP A 173 -29.53 -7.82 5.61
C ASP A 173 -28.77 -6.52 5.34
N TYR A 174 -27.52 -6.68 4.89
CA TYR A 174 -26.60 -5.60 4.58
C TYR A 174 -26.35 -5.57 3.08
N TYR A 175 -26.77 -4.49 2.43
CA TYR A 175 -26.52 -4.24 1.03
C TYR A 175 -25.34 -3.29 0.87
N VAL A 176 -24.50 -3.54 -0.12
CA VAL A 176 -23.32 -2.72 -0.39
C VAL A 176 -23.35 -2.21 -1.81
N TYR A 177 -23.08 -0.91 -1.99
CA TYR A 177 -22.95 -0.28 -3.29
C TYR A 177 -21.71 0.61 -3.39
N GLY A 178 -20.91 0.43 -4.44
CA GLY A 178 -19.77 1.31 -4.73
C GLY A 178 -18.64 1.24 -3.68
N ILE A 179 -18.51 0.12 -2.96
CA ILE A 179 -17.39 -0.15 -2.04
C ILE A 179 -16.55 -1.30 -2.59
N SER A 180 -15.24 -1.06 -2.77
CA SER A 180 -14.31 -2.08 -3.28
C SER A 180 -13.92 -3.09 -2.19
N ARG A 181 -13.87 -4.38 -2.52
CA ARG A 181 -13.51 -5.48 -1.59
C ARG A 181 -14.40 -5.57 -0.35
N ALA A 182 -15.70 -5.28 -0.53
CA ALA A 182 -16.70 -5.38 0.51
C ALA A 182 -16.90 -6.81 1.04
N GLU A 183 -16.44 -7.83 0.30
CA GLU A 183 -16.47 -9.24 0.73
C GLU A 183 -15.92 -9.40 2.16
N SER A 184 -14.80 -8.75 2.47
CA SER A 184 -14.15 -8.80 3.80
C SER A 184 -14.93 -8.15 4.95
N MET A 185 -16.11 -7.59 4.69
CA MET A 185 -17.03 -7.09 5.73
C MET A 185 -17.73 -8.23 6.47
N ASP A 186 -17.83 -9.41 5.84
CA ASP A 186 -18.40 -10.62 6.39
C ASP A 186 -17.81 -11.00 7.77
N VAL A 187 -16.49 -10.84 7.92
CA VAL A 187 -15.76 -11.11 9.17
C VAL A 187 -16.26 -10.21 10.31
N PHE A 188 -16.59 -8.95 10.02
CA PHE A 188 -17.00 -7.98 11.03
C PHE A 188 -18.51 -8.05 11.31
N LEU A 189 -19.31 -8.27 10.27
CA LEU A 189 -20.77 -8.38 10.36
C LEU A 189 -21.23 -9.78 10.79
N LYS A 190 -20.32 -10.77 10.78
CA LYS A 190 -20.59 -12.21 10.98
C LYS A 190 -21.65 -12.76 10.02
N LYS A 191 -21.81 -12.11 8.86
CA LYS A 191 -22.78 -12.41 7.83
C LYS A 191 -22.32 -11.82 6.51
N ASP A 192 -22.59 -12.54 5.42
CA ASP A 192 -22.27 -12.08 4.08
C ASP A 192 -23.01 -10.80 3.72
N VAL A 193 -22.31 -9.93 2.98
CA VAL A 193 -22.89 -8.72 2.40
C VAL A 193 -23.46 -9.02 1.02
N ILE A 194 -24.58 -8.38 0.69
CA ILE A 194 -25.25 -8.52 -0.60
C ILE A 194 -24.85 -7.32 -1.48
N PHE A 195 -24.33 -7.57 -2.67
CA PHE A 195 -24.04 -6.50 -3.61
C PHE A 195 -25.34 -6.04 -4.25
N ALA A 196 -25.69 -4.78 -4.04
CA ALA A 196 -26.87 -4.18 -4.68
C ALA A 196 -26.50 -3.62 -6.04
N ASP A 197 -27.37 -3.79 -7.02
CA ASP A 197 -27.28 -3.08 -8.29
C ASP A 197 -27.97 -1.71 -8.22
N LYS A 198 -27.52 -0.76 -9.04
CA LYS A 198 -28.08 0.61 -9.10
C LYS A 198 -29.60 0.58 -9.32
N GLU A 199 -30.07 -0.33 -10.17
CA GLU A 199 -31.48 -0.45 -10.50
C GLU A 199 -32.33 -0.99 -9.34
N GLU A 200 -31.78 -1.85 -8.49
CA GLU A 200 -32.48 -2.40 -7.34
C GLU A 200 -32.67 -1.37 -6.24
N ILE A 201 -31.67 -0.50 -6.07
CA ILE A 201 -31.69 0.64 -5.14
C ILE A 201 -32.76 1.65 -5.58
N VAL A 202 -32.73 2.08 -6.84
CA VAL A 202 -33.63 3.13 -7.35
C VAL A 202 -35.09 2.65 -7.45
N LYS A 203 -35.33 1.35 -7.70
CA LYS A 203 -36.68 0.76 -7.76
C LYS A 203 -37.29 0.48 -6.37
N ASN A 204 -36.63 0.90 -5.28
CA ASN A 204 -37.03 0.64 -3.88
C ASN A 204 -37.33 -0.84 -3.56
N LYS A 205 -36.59 -1.77 -4.17
CA LYS A 205 -36.76 -3.21 -3.90
C LYS A 205 -36.18 -3.65 -2.55
N LEU A 206 -35.45 -2.76 -1.89
CA LEU A 206 -34.63 -3.01 -0.70
C LEU A 206 -35.23 -2.32 0.55
N ASP A 207 -36.55 -2.09 0.56
CA ASP A 207 -37.28 -1.37 1.61
C ASP A 207 -37.15 -2.09 2.96
N GLY A 208 -36.79 -1.36 4.03
CA GLY A 208 -36.57 -1.93 5.35
C GLY A 208 -35.23 -2.64 5.54
N GLN A 209 -34.23 -2.39 4.68
CA GLN A 209 -32.89 -2.98 4.78
C GLN A 209 -31.80 -1.91 4.93
N LEU A 210 -30.57 -2.33 5.23
CA LEU A 210 -29.43 -1.42 5.39
C LEU A 210 -28.59 -1.36 4.14
N LEU A 211 -28.32 -0.15 3.66
CA LEU A 211 -27.44 0.12 2.53
C LEU A 211 -26.15 0.81 2.99
N LEU A 212 -25.01 0.20 2.66
CA LEU A 212 -23.66 0.71 2.87
C LEU A 212 -23.15 1.26 1.54
N ILE A 213 -22.87 2.57 1.49
CA ILE A 213 -22.51 3.24 0.26
C ILE A 213 -21.32 4.19 0.46
N SER A 214 -20.47 4.36 -0.55
CA SER A 214 -19.38 5.34 -0.52
C SER A 214 -19.82 6.74 -0.95
N ASP A 215 -19.27 7.78 -0.32
CA ASP A 215 -19.54 9.18 -0.69
C ASP A 215 -19.17 9.46 -2.15
N LYS A 216 -18.14 8.77 -2.66
CA LYS A 216 -17.71 8.87 -4.07
C LYS A 216 -18.77 8.32 -5.02
N ALA A 217 -19.47 7.24 -4.66
CA ALA A 217 -20.56 6.69 -5.46
C ALA A 217 -21.77 7.63 -5.50
N ILE A 218 -22.13 8.24 -4.37
CA ILE A 218 -23.25 9.21 -4.29
C ILE A 218 -22.97 10.46 -5.12
N LYS A 219 -21.73 10.98 -5.08
CA LYS A 219 -21.35 12.15 -5.90
C LYS A 219 -21.37 11.87 -7.40
N LYS A 220 -21.23 10.60 -7.80
CA LYS A 220 -21.14 10.19 -9.20
C LYS A 220 -22.52 9.95 -9.83
N ASP A 221 -23.49 9.49 -9.04
CA ASP A 221 -24.83 9.10 -9.52
C ASP A 221 -25.93 9.98 -8.91
N GLU A 222 -26.49 10.90 -9.71
CA GLU A 222 -27.59 11.79 -9.30
C GLU A 222 -28.87 11.03 -8.92
N ASP A 223 -29.16 9.91 -9.59
CA ASP A 223 -30.33 9.07 -9.29
C ASP A 223 -30.29 8.46 -7.89
N ILE A 224 -29.09 8.06 -7.44
CA ILE A 224 -28.90 7.51 -6.10
C ILE A 224 -28.98 8.64 -5.08
N ARG A 225 -28.40 9.80 -5.39
CA ARG A 225 -28.44 10.97 -4.52
C ARG A 225 -29.87 11.47 -4.26
N SER A 226 -30.71 11.48 -5.30
CA SER A 226 -32.12 11.89 -5.17
C SER A 226 -32.95 10.86 -4.38
N PHE A 227 -32.71 9.56 -4.59
CA PHE A 227 -33.38 8.49 -3.83
C PHE A 227 -33.00 8.50 -2.33
N LEU A 228 -31.75 8.81 -2.02
CA LEU A 228 -31.26 8.90 -0.64
C LEU A 228 -31.75 10.16 0.09
N PHE A 229 -32.28 11.16 -0.63
CA PHE A 229 -32.71 12.42 -0.08
C PHE A 229 -33.96 12.24 0.79
N GLY A 230 -33.81 12.42 2.11
CA GLY A 230 -34.90 12.27 3.09
C GLY A 230 -34.89 10.95 3.87
N LYS A 231 -34.01 9.99 3.53
CA LYS A 231 -33.79 8.78 4.34
C LYS A 231 -32.83 9.06 5.51
N GLU A 232 -32.92 8.26 6.57
CA GLU A 232 -31.98 8.36 7.70
C GLU A 232 -30.58 7.87 7.31
N GLN A 233 -29.59 8.75 7.46
CA GLN A 233 -28.21 8.52 7.05
C GLN A 233 -27.26 8.69 8.23
N TYR A 234 -26.33 7.75 8.39
CA TYR A 234 -25.27 7.81 9.38
C TYR A 234 -23.91 7.83 8.68
N ALA A 235 -23.20 8.95 8.78
CA ALA A 235 -21.87 9.10 8.20
C ALA A 235 -20.80 8.38 9.05
N VAL A 236 -19.95 7.60 8.38
CA VAL A 236 -18.79 6.92 8.97
C VAL A 236 -17.58 7.14 8.06
N GLY A 237 -16.84 8.21 8.30
CA GLY A 237 -15.68 8.58 7.47
C GLY A 237 -16.13 8.98 6.06
N LYS A 238 -15.73 8.21 5.04
CA LYS A 238 -16.07 8.44 3.62
C LYS A 238 -17.23 7.57 3.12
N TYR A 239 -17.95 6.95 4.04
CA TYR A 239 -19.02 6.00 3.78
C TYR A 239 -20.26 6.40 4.58
N LEU A 240 -21.41 6.00 4.07
CA LEU A 240 -22.70 6.23 4.68
C LEU A 240 -23.40 4.90 4.92
N VAL A 241 -24.02 4.79 6.09
CA VAL A 241 -25.00 3.76 6.41
C VAL A 241 -26.37 4.39 6.24
N VAL A 242 -27.17 3.86 5.33
CA VAL A 242 -28.52 4.34 5.03
C VAL A 242 -29.50 3.26 5.43
N ALA A 243 -30.48 3.63 6.25
CA ALA A 243 -31.63 2.78 6.49
C ALA A 243 -32.68 3.04 5.41
N LEU A 244 -32.98 2.01 4.60
CA LEU A 244 -33.94 2.09 3.52
C LEU A 244 -35.37 1.93 3.99
#